data_AF-A0A3N2RGW3-F1
#
_entry.id   AF-A0A3N2RGW3-F1
#
_cell.length_a   1.000
_cell.length_b   1.000
_cell.length_c   1.000
_cell.angle_alpha   90.00
_cell.angle_beta   90.00
_cell.angle_gamma   90.00
#
_symmetry.space_group_name_H-M   'P 1'
#
loop_
_entity.id
_entity.type
_entity.pdbx_description
1 polymer ?
#
loop_
_entity_poly.entity_id
_entity_poly.type
_entity_poly.pdbx_seq_one_letter_code
_entity_poly.pdbx_strand_id
1 'polypeptide(L)'
;SATGRIGLNPTGRQNFLQTDASINHGNSGGALVNSLGELMGINTLSFDKSNDGETPEGIGFAIPFQLATKIMDKLIRDGRVIRGYIGIGGREIAPLHAQGGGIDQLQGIVVNEVSPD
;
A
#
# COMPACT_ATOMS: atom_id res chain seq x y z
N SER A 1 12.91 1.09 7.87
CA SER A 1 11.59 0.95 7.20
C SER A 1 11.73 0.97 5.70
N ALA A 2 11.26 -0.08 5.02
CA ALA A 2 11.17 -0.12 3.56
C ALA A 2 9.74 0.25 3.15
N THR A 3 9.54 1.49 2.73
CA THR A 3 8.28 1.94 2.13
C THR A 3 8.29 1.60 0.63
N GLY A 4 7.14 1.28 0.04
CA GLY A 4 6.98 1.20 -1.42
C GLY A 4 7.22 -0.15 -2.12
N ARG A 5 7.05 -1.30 -1.44
CA ARG A 5 7.10 -2.60 -2.15
C ARG A 5 5.82 -2.84 -2.96
N ILE A 6 5.99 -3.09 -4.26
CA ILE A 6 4.95 -3.52 -5.19
C ILE A 6 4.99 -5.07 -5.25
N GLY A 7 3.85 -5.76 -5.10
CA GLY A 7 3.76 -7.20 -5.40
C GLY A 7 3.18 -8.14 -4.33
N LEU A 8 2.57 -7.64 -3.24
CA LEU A 8 1.95 -8.52 -2.24
C LEU A 8 0.42 -8.73 -2.43
N ASN A 9 -0.23 -8.06 -3.40
CA ASN A 9 -1.67 -8.16 -3.70
C ASN A 9 -1.93 -7.76 -5.18
N PRO A 10 -2.68 -8.55 -5.97
CA PRO A 10 -2.99 -8.28 -7.38
C PRO A 10 -3.79 -6.99 -7.64
N THR A 11 -4.32 -6.32 -6.61
CA THR A 11 -5.14 -5.09 -6.74
C THR A 11 -4.38 -3.77 -6.48
N GLY A 12 -3.05 -3.80 -6.36
CA GLY A 12 -2.21 -2.61 -6.57
C GLY A 12 -2.24 -1.52 -5.48
N ARG A 13 -2.59 -1.82 -4.23
CA ARG A 13 -2.58 -0.82 -3.14
C ARG A 13 -1.67 -1.24 -1.99
N GLN A 14 -0.41 -0.82 -2.03
CA GLN A 14 0.57 -1.13 -0.98
C GLN A 14 1.42 0.08 -0.59
N ASN A 15 0.80 0.96 0.20
CA ASN A 15 1.52 1.91 1.02
C ASN A 15 1.47 1.41 2.47
N PHE A 16 2.02 0.22 2.76
CA PHE A 16 2.21 -0.24 4.13
C PHE A 16 3.62 0.11 4.59
N LEU A 17 3.76 0.43 5.87
CA LEU A 17 5.06 0.44 6.55
C LEU A 17 5.42 -1.01 6.88
N GLN A 18 6.67 -1.38 6.62
CA GLN A 18 7.24 -2.65 7.08
C GLN A 18 8.06 -2.40 8.34
N THR A 19 7.89 -3.27 9.32
CA THR A 19 8.56 -3.21 10.62
C THR A 19 8.96 -4.61 11.07
N ASP A 20 10.05 -4.71 11.84
CA ASP A 20 10.48 -5.91 12.55
C ASP A 20 9.90 -6.00 13.97
N ALA A 21 9.23 -4.93 14.43
CA ALA A 21 8.43 -4.97 15.65
C ALA A 21 7.38 -6.08 15.57
N SER A 22 7.31 -6.92 16.60
CA SER A 22 6.35 -8.02 16.66
C SER A 22 4.91 -7.50 16.58
N ILE A 23 4.17 -7.89 15.54
CA ILE A 23 2.75 -7.59 15.38
C ILE A 23 1.95 -8.89 15.54
N ASN A 24 1.17 -8.97 16.60
CA ASN A 24 0.44 -10.16 17.01
C ASN A 24 -1.03 -9.81 17.32
N HIS A 25 -1.84 -10.82 17.62
CA HIS A 25 -3.16 -10.58 18.20
C HIS A 25 -3.01 -9.78 19.50
N GLY A 26 -3.79 -8.70 19.64
CA GLY A 26 -3.77 -7.81 20.80
C GLY A 26 -3.02 -6.49 20.62
N ASN A 27 -2.05 -6.38 19.69
CA ASN A 27 -1.44 -5.08 19.35
C ASN A 27 -1.86 -4.54 17.97
N SER A 28 -2.55 -5.36 17.16
CA SER A 28 -3.24 -4.91 15.96
C SER A 28 -4.30 -3.86 16.29
N GLY A 29 -4.36 -2.79 15.50
CA GLY A 29 -5.16 -1.59 15.77
C GLY A 29 -4.47 -0.57 16.68
N GLY A 30 -3.38 -0.95 17.35
CA GLY A 30 -2.57 -0.06 18.18
C GLY A 30 -1.65 0.86 17.38
N ALA A 31 -1.01 1.79 18.08
CA ALA A 31 -0.07 2.75 17.50
C ALA A 31 1.31 2.12 17.24
N LEU A 32 1.88 2.43 16.07
CA LEU A 32 3.31 2.33 15.80
C LEU A 32 3.94 3.71 15.98
N VAL A 33 4.90 3.84 16.89
CA VAL A 33 5.54 5.12 17.22
C VAL A 33 7.05 5.07 17.02
N ASN A 34 7.67 6.23 16.76
CA ASN A 34 9.13 6.37 16.79
C ASN A 34 9.65 6.61 18.23
N SER A 35 10.96 6.75 18.39
CA SER A 35 11.60 6.98 19.70
C SER A 35 11.21 8.30 20.37
N LEU A 36 10.63 9.24 19.64
CA LEU A 36 10.10 10.51 20.16
C LEU A 36 8.62 10.39 20.58
N GLY A 37 8.00 9.23 20.40
CA GLY A 37 6.57 9.01 20.68
C GLY A 37 5.65 9.52 19.57
N GLU A 38 6.18 9.86 18.39
CA GLU A 38 5.37 10.35 17.28
C GLU A 38 4.73 9.17 16.55
N LEU A 39 3.46 9.32 16.16
CA LEU A 39 2.70 8.29 15.46
C LEU A 39 3.20 8.11 14.02
N MET A 40 3.74 6.94 13.73
CA MET A 40 4.20 6.54 12.41
C MET A 40 3.11 5.78 11.64
N GLY A 41 2.28 5.00 12.33
CA GLY A 41 1.21 4.23 11.70
C GLY A 41 0.32 3.48 12.67
N ILE A 42 -0.63 2.73 12.12
CA ILE A 42 -1.54 1.84 12.84
C ILE A 42 -1.16 0.40 12.52
N ASN A 43 -0.83 -0.37 13.54
CA ASN A 43 -0.46 -1.78 13.38
C ASN A 43 -1.62 -2.55 12.74
N THR A 44 -1.32 -3.30 11.69
CA THR A 44 -2.28 -4.20 11.04
C THR A 44 -1.77 -5.62 11.15
N LEU A 45 -2.65 -6.59 11.37
CA LEU A 45 -2.31 -8.00 11.41
C LEU A 45 -1.31 -8.36 10.29
N SER A 46 -0.37 -9.25 10.58
CA SER A 46 0.60 -9.71 9.59
C SER A 46 -0.12 -10.29 8.37
N PHE A 47 0.44 -10.08 7.18
CA PHE A 47 -0.09 -10.70 5.98
C PHE A 47 0.31 -12.18 5.98
N ASP A 48 -0.63 -13.05 6.28
CA ASP A 48 -0.51 -14.48 5.99
C ASP A 48 -0.63 -14.68 4.48
N LYS A 49 0.54 -14.73 3.83
CA LYS A 49 0.64 -14.99 2.40
C LYS A 49 0.64 -16.48 2.05
N SER A 50 0.73 -17.36 3.04
CA SER A 50 0.82 -18.79 2.84
C SER A 50 -0.56 -19.43 3.07
N ASN A 51 -1.06 -20.13 2.05
CA ASN A 51 -2.17 -21.07 2.21
C ASN A 51 -1.73 -22.32 3.03
N ASP A 52 -0.47 -22.38 3.45
CA ASP A 52 0.16 -23.43 4.26
C ASP A 52 0.24 -23.09 5.77
N GLY A 53 -0.23 -21.92 6.21
CA GLY A 53 -0.26 -21.56 7.63
C GLY A 53 1.06 -21.03 8.22
N GLU A 54 2.05 -20.75 7.38
CA GLU A 54 3.34 -20.15 7.74
C GLU A 54 3.23 -18.61 7.72
N THR A 55 2.96 -17.99 8.86
CA THR A 55 3.08 -16.52 9.00
C THR A 55 4.56 -16.14 8.92
N PRO A 56 4.98 -15.24 8.02
CA PRO A 56 6.37 -14.78 7.98
C PRO A 56 6.77 -14.20 9.34
N GLU A 57 7.63 -14.90 10.08
CA GLU A 57 8.16 -14.42 11.36
C GLU A 57 9.05 -13.18 11.12
N GLY A 58 8.90 -12.16 11.96
CA GLY A 58 9.75 -10.98 11.94
C GLY A 58 9.43 -9.92 10.87
N ILE A 59 8.32 -10.05 10.11
CA ILE A 59 7.85 -8.99 9.20
C ILE A 59 6.42 -8.57 9.58
N GLY A 60 6.30 -7.43 10.25
CA GLY A 60 5.05 -6.76 10.56
C GLY A 60 4.69 -5.67 9.54
N PHE A 61 3.40 -5.37 9.46
CA PHE A 61 2.88 -4.31 8.60
C PHE A 61 2.04 -3.30 9.39
N ALA A 62 2.13 -2.02 9.01
CA ALA A 62 1.30 -0.97 9.56
C ALA A 62 0.77 -0.03 8.47
N ILE A 63 -0.44 0.50 8.65
CA ILE A 63 -0.99 1.57 7.82
C ILE A 63 -0.29 2.87 8.19
N PRO A 64 0.33 3.61 7.27
CA PRO A 64 0.97 4.90 7.56
C PRO A 64 -0.02 5.91 8.17
N PHE A 65 0.43 6.71 9.12
CA PHE A 65 -0.44 7.62 9.86
C PHE A 65 -1.20 8.59 8.93
N GLN A 66 -0.56 9.10 7.87
CA GLN A 66 -1.21 10.01 6.91
C GLN A 66 -2.42 9.35 6.21
N LEU A 67 -2.30 8.07 5.86
CA LEU A 67 -3.40 7.31 5.25
C LEU A 67 -4.49 7.02 6.28
N ALA A 68 -4.10 6.67 7.51
CA ALA A 68 -5.04 6.46 8.61
C ALA A 68 -5.86 7.72 8.92
N THR A 69 -5.22 8.89 9.05
CA THR A 69 -5.88 10.19 9.25
C THR A 69 -6.84 10.50 8.11
N LYS A 70 -6.39 10.36 6.85
CA LYS A 70 -7.25 10.60 5.68
C LYS A 70 -8.48 9.69 5.64
N ILE A 71 -8.34 8.44 6.05
CA ILE A 71 -9.47 7.49 6.13
C ILE A 71 -10.40 7.87 7.28
N MET A 72 -9.85 8.17 8.45
CA MET A 72 -10.60 8.61 9.63
C MET A 72 -11.47 9.83 9.31
N ASP A 73 -10.89 10.87 8.70
CA ASP A 73 -11.62 12.10 8.36
C ASP A 73 -12.81 11.82 7.42
N LYS A 74 -12.63 10.90 6.45
CA LYS A 74 -13.72 10.49 5.55
C LYS A 74 -14.79 9.70 6.27
N LEU A 75 -14.41 8.81 7.18
CA LEU A 75 -15.37 8.04 7.97
C LEU A 75 -16.18 8.95 8.89
N ILE A 76 -15.54 9.92 9.54
CA ILE A 76 -16.21 10.90 10.40
C ILE A 76 -17.22 11.73 9.61
N ARG A 77 -16.84 12.22 8.42
CA ARG A 77 -17.71 13.08 7.60
C ARG A 77 -18.84 12.33 6.90
N ASP A 78 -18.54 11.19 6.29
CA ASP A 78 -19.43 10.54 5.31
C ASP A 78 -19.99 9.19 5.81
N GLY A 79 -19.57 8.73 6.99
CA GLY A 79 -19.87 7.40 7.55
C GLY A 79 -19.20 6.24 6.82
N ARG A 80 -18.53 6.49 5.69
CA ARG A 80 -17.84 5.49 4.86
C ARG A 80 -16.76 6.14 4.00
N VAL A 81 -15.78 5.36 3.55
CA VAL A 81 -14.77 5.85 2.59
C VAL A 81 -15.28 5.73 1.17
N ILE A 82 -15.71 6.85 0.57
CA ILE A 82 -16.05 6.92 -0.86
C ILE A 82 -14.77 6.95 -1.68
N ARG A 83 -14.66 6.02 -2.65
CA ARG A 83 -13.54 5.89 -3.59
C ARG A 83 -14.07 6.07 -5.01
N GLY A 84 -13.48 6.99 -5.76
CA GLY A 84 -13.74 7.10 -7.19
C GLY A 84 -13.23 5.87 -7.92
N TYR A 85 -13.95 5.48 -8.96
CA TYR A 85 -13.60 4.37 -9.84
C TYR A 85 -13.64 4.88 -11.28
N ILE A 86 -12.51 4.79 -11.98
CA ILE A 86 -12.38 5.27 -13.37
C ILE A 86 -12.80 4.18 -14.37
N GLY A 87 -12.80 2.90 -13.98
CA GLY A 87 -13.20 1.82 -14.88
C GLY A 87 -12.15 1.43 -15.92
N ILE A 88 -10.87 1.70 -15.68
CA ILE A 88 -9.80 1.39 -16.64
C ILE A 88 -8.81 0.40 -16.02
N GLY A 89 -8.54 -0.69 -16.73
CA GLY A 89 -7.46 -1.64 -16.47
C GLY A 89 -6.29 -1.38 -17.42
N GLY A 90 -5.07 -1.32 -16.90
CA GLY A 90 -3.89 -1.06 -17.71
C GLY A 90 -2.60 -1.61 -17.12
N ARG A 91 -1.54 -1.54 -17.92
CA ARG A 91 -0.18 -1.92 -17.53
C ARG A 91 0.77 -0.73 -17.70
N GLU A 92 1.70 -0.58 -16.78
CA GLU A 92 2.75 0.42 -16.90
C GLU A 92 3.64 0.12 -18.12
N ILE A 93 4.03 1.16 -18.86
CA ILE A 93 5.02 1.06 -19.93
C ILE A 93 6.39 0.97 -19.26
N ALA A 94 7.10 -0.14 -19.51
CA ALA A 94 8.47 -0.27 -19.04
C ALA A 94 9.32 0.88 -19.65
N PRO A 95 10.12 1.59 -18.84
CA PRO A 95 10.92 2.69 -19.36
C PRO A 95 11.91 2.17 -20.40
N LEU A 96 11.64 2.49 -21.67
CA LEU A 96 12.60 2.26 -22.75
C LEU A 96 13.71 3.31 -22.61
N HIS A 97 14.88 2.86 -22.16
CA HIS A 97 16.10 3.64 -22.31
C HIS A 97 16.44 3.65 -23.79
N ALA A 98 16.17 4.76 -24.48
CA ALA A 98 16.73 4.98 -25.80
C ALA A 98 18.25 5.12 -25.66
N GLN A 99 18.98 4.03 -25.93
CA GLN A 99 20.43 4.11 -26.03
C GLN A 99 20.77 4.96 -27.26
N GLY A 100 21.03 6.23 -27.02
CA GLY A 100 21.44 7.19 -28.03
C GLY A 100 20.27 8.04 -28.55
N GLY A 101 20.02 9.15 -27.86
CA GLY A 101 19.26 10.26 -28.43
C GLY A 101 18.15 10.76 -27.50
N GLY A 102 18.48 11.74 -26.67
CA GLY A 102 17.67 12.91 -26.25
C GLY A 102 16.17 12.83 -25.96
N ILE A 103 15.52 11.67 -25.96
CA ILE A 103 14.10 11.57 -25.61
C ILE A 103 13.95 11.34 -24.11
N ASP A 104 13.29 12.29 -23.47
CA ASP A 104 12.83 12.21 -22.09
C ASP A 104 12.01 10.93 -21.88
N GLN A 105 12.25 10.27 -20.76
CA GLN A 105 11.69 8.98 -20.41
C GLN A 105 10.16 8.94 -20.58
N LEU A 106 9.66 8.19 -21.57
CA LEU A 106 8.22 7.96 -21.78
C LEU A 106 7.67 7.14 -20.60
N GLN A 107 7.01 7.83 -19.66
CA GLN A 107 6.23 7.21 -18.60
C GLN A 107 4.75 7.24 -18.98
N GLY A 108 4.06 6.12 -18.80
CA GLY A 108 2.64 6.03 -19.13
C GLY A 108 2.04 4.67 -18.79
N ILE A 109 0.73 4.59 -18.91
CA ILE A 109 -0.04 3.35 -18.72
C ILE A 109 -0.67 2.99 -20.07
N VAL A 110 -0.40 1.77 -20.56
CA VAL A 110 -1.18 1.20 -21.67
C VAL A 110 -2.49 0.72 -21.11
N VAL A 111 -3.60 1.22 -21.66
CA VAL A 111 -4.94 0.77 -21.34
C VAL A 111 -5.21 -0.54 -22.06
N ASN A 112 -5.51 -1.59 -21.30
CA ASN A 112 -5.84 -2.91 -21.82
C ASN A 112 -7.36 -3.18 -21.77
N GLU A 113 -8.06 -2.56 -20.81
CA GLU A 113 -9.46 -2.82 -20.53
C GLU A 113 -10.18 -1.54 -20.11
N VAL A 114 -11.42 -1.39 -20.56
CA VAL A 114 -12.37 -0.40 -20.06
C VAL A 114 -13.60 -1.17 -19.59
N SER A 115 -14.00 -0.98 -18.33
CA SER A 115 -15.18 -1.60 -17.74
C SER A 115 -16.41 -1.15 -18.54
N PRO A 116 -17.33 -2.08 -18.87
CA PRO A 116 -18.63 -1.70 -19.43
C PRO A 116 -19.43 -0.87 -18.41
N ASP A 117 -20.36 -0.06 -18.92
CA ASP A 117 -21.25 0.81 -18.15
C ASP A 117 -22.21 0.03 -17.22
#